data_AF-A0A2V6JRY4-F1
#
_entry.id   AF-A0A2V6JRY4-F1
#
_cell.length_a   1.000
_cell.length_b   1.000
_cell.length_c   1.000
_cell.angle_alpha   90.00
_cell.angle_beta   90.00
_cell.angle_gamma   90.00
#
_symmetry.space_group_name_H-M   'P 1'
#
loop_
_entity.id
_entity.type
_entity.pdbx_description
1 polymer ?
#
loop_
_entity_poly.entity_id
_entity_poly.type
_entity_poly.pdbx_seq_one_letter_code
_entity_poly.pdbx_strand_id
1 'polypeptide(L)'
;MHTKTIGLIAHTGKPGVAEVINAVTQEFGRFSISILFEKETAQIAGKKSGHSIAELGAATDLLVVAGGDGSILRVVGQLGENIKPIFGINVGSLGFLTTASSSTYREAVECIARDRINFSQRALLEARVTLGD
;
A
#
# COMPACT_ATOMS: atom_id res chain seq x y z
N MET A 1 10.13 -11.27 -7.95
CA MET A 1 10.60 -10.09 -7.18
C MET A 1 10.78 -10.58 -5.75
N HIS A 2 11.92 -10.32 -5.12
CA HIS A 2 12.12 -10.65 -3.71
C HIS A 2 11.86 -9.39 -2.87
N THR A 3 10.81 -9.39 -2.06
CA THR A 3 10.38 -8.20 -1.33
C THR A 3 11.21 -8.03 -0.06
N LYS A 4 12.08 -7.02 0.00
CA LYS A 4 12.89 -6.70 1.19
C LYS A 4 12.36 -5.49 1.95
N THR A 5 11.84 -4.51 1.23
CA THR A 5 11.30 -3.28 1.80
C THR A 5 9.92 -2.99 1.23
N ILE A 6 8.93 -2.83 2.12
CA ILE A 6 7.58 -2.41 1.74
C ILE A 6 7.30 -0.97 2.13
N GLY A 7 6.49 -0.27 1.32
CA GLY A 7 5.90 1.01 1.67
C GLY A 7 4.48 0.81 2.18
N LEU A 8 4.22 1.12 3.45
CA LEU A 8 2.90 0.95 4.06
C LEU A 8 2.12 2.27 4.04
N ILE A 9 0.94 2.23 3.42
CA ILE A 9 0.05 3.39 3.23
C ILE A 9 -1.34 3.03 3.76
N ALA A 10 -1.90 3.84 4.64
CA ALA A 10 -3.23 3.68 5.20
C ALA A 10 -4.17 4.80 4.76
N HIS A 11 -5.45 4.50 4.60
CA HIS A 11 -6.48 5.53 4.61
C HIS A 11 -6.98 5.76 6.05
N THR A 12 -6.48 6.83 6.65
CA THR A 12 -6.59 7.17 8.08
C THR A 12 -8.01 7.48 8.57
N GLY A 13 -8.95 7.78 7.66
CA GLY A 13 -10.34 8.11 7.98
C GLY A 13 -11.27 6.91 8.26
N LYS A 14 -10.79 5.66 8.16
CA LYS A 14 -11.63 4.46 8.36
C LYS A 14 -11.51 3.87 9.77
N PRO A 15 -12.64 3.49 10.42
CA PRO A 15 -12.61 2.74 11.67
C PRO A 15 -11.81 1.43 11.52
N GLY A 16 -11.04 1.08 12.54
CA GLY A 16 -10.25 -0.17 12.58
C GLY A 16 -8.95 -0.14 11.78
N VAL A 17 -8.63 0.94 11.04
CA VAL A 17 -7.38 1.00 10.26
C VAL A 17 -6.13 0.92 11.14
N ALA A 18 -6.18 1.50 12.34
CA ALA A 18 -5.07 1.47 13.29
C ALA A 18 -4.72 0.04 13.75
N GLU A 19 -5.74 -0.77 14.03
CA GLU A 19 -5.58 -2.17 14.40
C GLU A 19 -4.94 -2.96 13.26
N VAL A 20 -5.43 -2.76 12.03
CA VAL A 20 -4.87 -3.42 10.84
C VAL A 20 -3.42 -3.01 10.62
N ILE A 21 -3.08 -1.72 10.74
CA ILE A 21 -1.71 -1.23 10.54
C ILE A 21 -0.75 -1.80 11.59
N ASN A 22 -1.16 -1.82 12.87
CA ASN A 22 -0.35 -2.41 13.93
C ASN A 22 -0.16 -3.91 13.71
N ALA A 23 -1.22 -4.63 13.34
CA ALA A 23 -1.18 -6.06 13.07
C ALA A 23 -0.30 -6.41 11.86
N VAL A 24 -0.46 -5.69 10.75
CA VAL A 24 0.37 -5.85 9.53
C VAL A 24 1.84 -5.53 9.82
N THR A 25 2.10 -4.45 10.56
CA THR A 25 3.46 -4.06 10.96
C THR A 25 4.13 -5.17 11.78
N GLN A 26 3.40 -5.73 12.76
CA GLN A 26 3.91 -6.81 13.59
C GLN A 26 4.22 -8.06 12.77
N GLU A 27 3.32 -8.46 11.85
CA GLU A 27 3.52 -9.67 11.06
C GLU A 27 4.67 -9.54 10.05
N PHE A 28 4.81 -8.40 9.37
CA PHE A 28 5.98 -8.17 8.49
C PHE A 28 7.31 -8.21 9.27
N GLY A 29 7.31 -7.73 10.51
CA GLY A 29 8.47 -7.80 11.40
C GLY A 29 8.95 -9.23 11.68
N ARG A 30 8.08 -10.24 11.55
CA ARG A 30 8.45 -11.66 11.73
C ARG A 30 9.23 -12.24 10.55
N PHE A 31 9.20 -11.60 9.39
CA PHE A 31 9.82 -12.07 8.15
C PHE A 31 11.05 -11.25 7.73
N SER A 32 11.60 -10.42 8.63
CA SER A 32 12.76 -9.55 8.35
C SER A 32 12.55 -8.59 7.16
N ILE A 33 11.30 -8.24 6.86
CA ILE A 33 10.93 -7.26 5.84
C ILE A 33 10.90 -5.88 6.49
N SER A 34 11.62 -4.93 5.91
CA SER A 34 11.65 -3.54 6.37
C SER A 34 10.39 -2.80 5.93
N ILE A 35 9.89 -1.90 6.78
CA ILE A 35 8.68 -1.11 6.49
C ILE A 35 9.05 0.37 6.50
N LEU A 36 8.78 1.04 5.38
CA LEU A 36 8.73 2.49 5.30
C LEU A 36 7.26 2.92 5.38
N PHE A 37 6.97 3.89 6.24
CA PHE A 37 5.60 4.35 6.48
C PHE A 37 5.35 5.64 5.70
N GLU A 38 4.15 5.77 5.14
CA GLU A 38 3.64 7.05 4.67
C GLU A 38 3.42 8.01 5.86
N LYS A 39 3.47 9.33 5.65
CA LYS A 39 3.39 10.36 6.72
C LYS A 39 2.22 10.18 7.68
N GLU A 40 0.98 10.06 7.21
CA GLU A 40 -0.18 9.87 8.07
C GLU A 40 -0.20 8.45 8.69
N THR A 41 0.24 7.47 7.91
CA THR A 41 0.33 6.07 8.34
C THR A 41 1.34 5.88 9.47
N ALA A 42 2.44 6.63 9.42
CA ALA A 42 3.49 6.67 10.44
C ALA A 42 2.93 7.15 11.79
N GLN A 43 2.06 8.17 11.78
CA GLN A 43 1.44 8.68 13.00
C GLN A 43 0.57 7.61 13.68
N ILE A 44 -0.23 6.87 12.90
CA ILE A 44 -1.04 5.76 13.39
C ILE A 44 -0.17 4.63 13.96
N ALA A 45 0.95 4.33 13.31
CA ALA A 45 1.89 3.30 13.74
C ALA A 45 2.83 3.75 14.88
N GLY A 46 2.61 4.93 15.47
CA GLY A 46 3.45 5.48 16.55
C GLY A 46 4.88 5.81 16.12
N LYS A 47 5.12 6.09 14.84
CA LYS A 47 6.43 6.46 14.29
C LYS A 47 6.59 7.99 14.25
N LYS A 48 7.81 8.45 14.49
CA LYS A 48 8.14 9.89 14.58
C LYS A 48 8.11 10.61 13.23
N SER A 49 8.36 9.88 12.14
CA SER A 49 8.40 10.42 10.79
C SER A 49 7.90 9.38 9.79
N GLY A 50 7.43 9.88 8.64
CA GLY A 50 7.01 9.08 7.50
C GLY A 50 7.41 9.77 6.20
N HIS A 51 7.10 9.10 5.09
CA HIS A 51 7.54 9.44 3.75
C HIS A 51 6.33 9.88 2.91
N SER A 52 6.55 10.70 1.90
CA SER A 52 5.55 10.93 0.85
C SER A 52 5.35 9.66 0.02
N ILE A 53 4.22 9.57 -0.68
CA ILE A 53 3.94 8.43 -1.57
C ILE A 53 4.99 8.32 -2.69
N ALA A 54 5.47 9.44 -3.22
CA ALA A 54 6.54 9.46 -4.22
C ALA A 54 7.88 8.91 -3.67
N GLU A 55 8.27 9.29 -2.44
CA GLU A 55 9.47 8.75 -1.78
C GLU A 55 9.34 7.24 -1.53
N LEU A 56 8.18 6.76 -1.11
CA LEU A 56 7.92 5.32 -0.99
C LEU A 56 8.02 4.61 -2.34
N GLY A 57 7.46 5.20 -3.40
CA GLY A 57 7.58 4.69 -4.76
C GLY A 57 9.02 4.57 -5.24
N ALA A 58 9.94 5.42 -4.77
CA ALA A 58 11.35 5.34 -5.12
C ALA A 58 12.14 4.35 -4.24
N ALA A 59 11.78 4.21 -2.96
CA ALA A 59 12.60 3.53 -1.95
C ALA A 59 12.13 2.10 -1.58
N THR A 60 11.06 1.60 -2.19
CA THR A 60 10.45 0.31 -1.82
C THR A 60 10.30 -0.65 -2.99
N ASP A 61 10.17 -1.94 -2.68
CA ASP A 61 9.94 -3.00 -3.67
C ASP A 61 8.44 -3.18 -3.95
N LEU A 62 7.61 -3.01 -2.92
CA LEU A 62 6.16 -3.21 -2.94
C LEU A 62 5.47 -2.13 -2.12
N LEU A 63 4.36 -1.60 -2.61
CA LEU A 63 3.47 -0.74 -1.84
C LEU A 63 2.31 -1.56 -1.29
N VAL A 64 2.12 -1.53 0.03
CA VAL A 64 0.98 -2.14 0.72
C VAL A 64 0.01 -1.04 1.12
N VAL A 65 -1.20 -1.08 0.56
CA VAL A 65 -2.22 -0.06 0.78
C VAL A 65 -3.35 -0.64 1.62
N ALA A 66 -3.47 -0.22 2.88
CA ALA A 66 -4.58 -0.54 3.76
C ALA A 66 -5.72 0.48 3.56
N GLY A 67 -6.74 0.10 2.80
CA GLY A 67 -7.78 1.03 2.37
C GLY A 67 -8.83 0.37 1.49
N GLY A 68 -9.34 1.09 0.50
CA GLY A 68 -10.18 0.53 -0.56
C GLY A 68 -9.67 0.93 -1.94
N ASP A 69 -10.50 0.72 -2.97
CA ASP A 69 -10.14 1.04 -4.37
C ASP A 69 -9.76 2.52 -4.55
N GLY A 70 -10.52 3.43 -3.94
CA GLY A 70 -10.20 4.86 -3.96
C GLY A 70 -8.84 5.20 -3.33
N SER A 71 -8.42 4.43 -2.32
CA SER A 71 -7.09 4.59 -1.71
C SER A 71 -5.98 4.15 -2.67
N ILE A 72 -6.19 3.04 -3.38
CA ILE A 72 -5.25 2.55 -4.40
C ILE A 72 -5.14 3.57 -5.54
N LEU A 73 -6.26 4.08 -6.05
CA LEU A 73 -6.28 5.10 -7.10
C LEU A 73 -5.58 6.40 -6.66
N ARG A 74 -5.80 6.84 -5.41
CA ARG A 74 -5.09 8.00 -4.84
C ARG A 74 -3.58 7.78 -4.83
N VAL A 75 -3.13 6.59 -4.45
CA VAL A 75 -1.71 6.23 -4.43
C VAL A 75 -1.14 6.23 -5.84
N VAL A 76 -1.81 5.56 -6.79
CA VAL A 76 -1.39 5.53 -8.21
C VAL A 76 -1.25 6.95 -8.78
N GLY A 77 -2.23 7.83 -8.52
CA GLY A 77 -2.19 9.21 -9.00
C GLY A 77 -1.03 10.05 -8.46
N GLN A 78 -0.39 9.63 -7.36
CA GLN A 78 0.76 10.33 -6.76
C GLN A 78 2.12 9.71 -7.11
N LEU A 79 2.13 8.52 -7.70
CA LEU A 79 3.38 7.82 -8.09
C LEU A 79 3.94 8.28 -9.44
N GLY A 80 3.11 8.93 -10.27
CA GLY A 80 3.49 9.30 -11.63
C GLY A 80 3.90 8.07 -12.45
N GLU A 81 5.07 8.12 -13.10
CA GLU A 81 5.61 6.99 -13.88
C GLU A 81 6.26 5.91 -13.01
N ASN A 82 6.58 6.20 -11.74
CA ASN A 82 7.27 5.28 -10.84
C ASN A 82 6.29 4.40 -10.06
N ILE A 83 5.47 3.64 -10.79
CA ILE A 83 4.48 2.74 -10.19
C ILE A 83 5.14 1.42 -9.80
N LYS A 84 5.42 1.27 -8.51
CA LYS A 84 5.76 -0.03 -7.90
C LYS A 84 4.53 -0.94 -7.90
N PRO A 85 4.72 -2.26 -7.82
CA PRO A 85 3.60 -3.16 -7.55
C PRO A 85 2.85 -2.72 -6.29
N ILE A 86 1.51 -2.78 -6.36
CA ILE A 86 0.62 -2.38 -5.26
C ILE A 86 -0.15 -3.61 -4.79
N PHE A 87 -0.13 -3.85 -3.48
CA PHE A 87 -0.93 -4.86 -2.81
C PHE A 87 -1.97 -4.19 -1.91
N GLY A 88 -3.25 -4.43 -2.16
CA GLY A 88 -4.34 -3.76 -1.44
C GLY A 88 -4.91 -4.61 -0.31
N ILE A 89 -4.84 -4.16 0.94
CA ILE A 89 -5.55 -4.76 2.06
C ILE A 89 -6.82 -3.97 2.30
N ASN A 90 -7.97 -4.62 2.12
CA ASN A 90 -9.25 -4.00 2.30
C ASN A 90 -9.57 -3.79 3.79
N VAL A 91 -9.80 -2.54 4.16
CA VAL A 91 -10.36 -2.15 5.46
C VAL A 91 -11.79 -1.67 5.19
N GLY A 92 -12.76 -2.59 5.23
CA GLY A 92 -14.18 -2.32 4.94
C GLY A 92 -14.83 -3.33 3.99
N SER A 93 -15.70 -2.84 3.10
CA SER A 93 -16.42 -3.64 2.09
C SER A 93 -15.53 -4.05 0.93
N LEU A 94 -15.69 -5.26 0.40
CA LEU A 94 -14.88 -5.79 -0.71
C LEU A 94 -14.94 -4.87 -1.93
N GLY A 95 -13.77 -4.52 -2.48
CA GLY A 95 -13.61 -3.78 -3.73
C GLY A 95 -13.04 -4.65 -4.85
N PHE A 96 -12.76 -4.03 -6.00
CA PHE A 96 -12.21 -4.71 -7.18
C PHE A 96 -10.68 -4.74 -7.22
N LEU A 97 -10.02 -3.75 -6.59
CA LEU A 97 -8.57 -3.58 -6.65
C LEU A 97 -7.86 -4.14 -5.42
N THR A 98 -8.57 -4.22 -4.29
CA THR A 98 -8.06 -4.84 -3.06
C THR A 98 -7.88 -6.35 -3.22
N THR A 99 -6.76 -6.88 -2.73
CA THR A 99 -6.30 -8.27 -2.92
C THR A 99 -6.58 -9.16 -1.71
N ALA A 100 -6.67 -8.61 -0.51
CA ALA A 100 -6.96 -9.34 0.72
C ALA A 100 -7.90 -8.55 1.63
N SER A 101 -8.63 -9.22 2.53
CA SER A 101 -9.41 -8.58 3.58
C SER A 101 -8.55 -8.29 4.82
N SER A 102 -9.00 -7.39 5.68
CA SER A 102 -8.41 -7.19 7.01
C SER A 102 -8.37 -8.45 7.88
N SER A 103 -9.23 -9.46 7.61
CA SER A 103 -9.21 -10.75 8.31
C SER A 103 -8.17 -11.74 7.76
N THR A 104 -7.70 -11.54 6.52
CA THR A 104 -6.76 -12.45 5.82
C THR A 104 -5.35 -11.85 5.68
N TYR A 105 -5.07 -10.73 6.35
CA TYR A 105 -3.79 -10.03 6.26
C TYR A 105 -2.57 -10.91 6.60
N ARG A 106 -2.69 -11.86 7.55
CA ARG A 106 -1.59 -12.77 7.92
C ARG A 106 -1.15 -13.63 6.74
N GLU A 107 -2.12 -14.22 6.04
CA GLU A 107 -1.86 -15.02 4.84
C GLU A 107 -1.27 -14.15 3.73
N ALA A 108 -1.78 -12.94 3.53
CA ALA A 108 -1.23 -11.99 2.58
C ALA A 108 0.25 -11.66 2.87
N VAL A 109 0.58 -11.33 4.11
CA VAL A 109 1.95 -11.05 4.56
C VAL A 109 2.85 -12.26 4.34
N GLU A 110 2.39 -13.46 4.69
CA GLU A 110 3.14 -14.70 4.49
C GLU A 110 3.39 -14.97 2.99
N CYS A 111 2.40 -14.76 2.14
CA CYS A 111 2.53 -14.90 0.69
C CYS A 111 3.52 -13.88 0.11
N ILE A 112 3.48 -12.62 0.55
CA ILE A 112 4.46 -11.59 0.16
C ILE A 112 5.87 -12.01 0.60
N ALA A 113 6.03 -12.45 1.85
CA ALA A 113 7.33 -12.81 2.41
C ALA A 113 7.95 -14.07 1.78
N ARG A 114 7.12 -14.96 1.23
CA ARG A 114 7.55 -16.18 0.55
C ARG A 114 7.56 -16.05 -0.97
N ASP A 115 7.44 -14.83 -1.50
CA ASP A 115 7.35 -14.54 -2.93
C ASP A 115 6.25 -15.35 -3.67
N ARG A 116 5.15 -15.66 -2.97
CA ARG A 116 3.97 -16.38 -3.47
C ARG A 116 2.85 -15.42 -3.87
N ILE A 117 3.19 -14.36 -4.62
CA ILE A 117 2.22 -13.39 -5.14
C ILE A 117 2.26 -13.36 -6.66
N ASN A 118 1.09 -13.13 -7.27
CA ASN A 118 0.95 -12.94 -8.70
C ASN A 118 0.74 -11.46 -9.02
N PHE A 119 1.29 -11.02 -10.15
CA PHE A 119 1.13 -9.65 -10.61
C PHE A 119 0.08 -9.58 -11.71
N SER A 120 -0.77 -8.56 -11.64
CA SER A 120 -1.72 -8.21 -12.69
C SER A 120 -1.39 -6.81 -13.20
N GLN A 121 -1.09 -6.70 -14.50
CA GLN A 121 -0.88 -5.41 -15.14
C GLN A 121 -2.23 -4.75 -15.44
N ARG A 122 -2.33 -3.46 -15.14
CA ARG A 122 -3.52 -2.64 -15.38
C ARG A 122 -3.11 -1.42 -16.20
N ALA A 123 -3.82 -1.15 -17.29
CA ALA A 123 -3.57 0.01 -18.13
C ALA A 123 -4.01 1.31 -17.41
N LEU A 124 -3.27 2.38 -17.62
CA LEU A 124 -3.61 3.74 -17.20
C LEU A 124 -3.76 4.63 -18.43
N LEU A 125 -4.66 5.61 -18.34
CA LEU A 125 -4.85 6.62 -19.37
C LEU A 125 -4.35 7.96 -18.86
N GLU A 126 -3.58 8.68 -19.68
CA GLU A 126 -3.23 10.07 -19.47
C GLU A 126 -4.25 10.96 -20.20
N ALA A 127 -4.75 12.00 -19.53
CA ALA A 127 -5.65 12.98 -20.11
C ALA A 127 -5.03 14.38 -19.99
N ARG A 128 -5.07 15.14 -21.08
CA ARG A 128 -4.57 16.52 -21.15
C ARG A 128 -5.72 17.46 -21.54
N VAL A 129 -5.91 18.53 -20.77
CA VAL A 129 -6.87 19.59 -21.07
C VAL A 129 -6.13 20.79 -21.63
N THR A 130 -6.53 21.26 -22.80
CA THR A 130 -6.04 22.49 -23.43
C THR A 130 -7.17 23.50 -23.49
N LEU A 131 -6.98 24.68 -22.91
CA LEU A 131 -7.87 25.81 -23.13
C LEU A 131 -7.58 26.36 -24.53
N GLY A 132 -8.60 26.51 -25.37
CA GLY A 132 -8.46 27.19 -26.66
C GLY A 132 -8.21 28.68 -26.47
N ASP A 133 -7.56 29.30 -27.46
CA ASP A 133 -7.35 30.75 -27.51
C ASP A 133 -8.66 31.54 -27.44
#